data_AF-M9LQL6-F1
#
_entry.id   AF-M9LQL6-F1
#
_cell.length_a   1.000
_cell.length_b   1.000
_cell.length_c   1.000
_cell.angle_alpha   90.00
_cell.angle_beta   90.00
_cell.angle_gamma   90.00
#
_symmetry.space_group_name_H-M   'P 1'
#
loop_
_entity.id
_entity.type
_entity.pdbx_description
1 polymer ?
#
loop_
_entity_poly.entity_id
_entity_poly.type
_entity_poly.pdbx_seq_one_letter_code
_entity_poly.pdbx_strand_id
1 'polypeptide(L)'
;MPSYNTRDLLVHDDIIAKAKQLAEMICMTDEVIHYQKAEKLVQKHERVQELISSMKKKQKEIVAFESFQNQAMVDKIEQEIDELQQELDNIPLVLEFQQSQTDVNYMLQLVMSVIRDTVAEKIDVEAATLDAPQTCSD
;
A
#
# COMPACT_ATOMS: atom_id res chain seq x y z
N MET A 1 7.93 36.75 -7.47
CA MET A 1 6.83 35.95 -6.90
C MET A 1 6.35 34.99 -7.98
N PRO A 2 6.28 33.68 -7.73
CA PRO A 2 5.77 32.76 -8.74
C PRO A 2 4.27 33.04 -8.92
N SER A 3 3.91 33.46 -10.13
CA SER A 3 2.52 33.62 -10.56
C SER A 3 2.04 32.22 -10.96
N TYR A 4 1.28 31.58 -10.08
CA TYR A 4 0.55 30.36 -10.47
C TYR A 4 -0.65 30.78 -11.32
N ASN A 5 -0.72 30.27 -12.54
CA ASN A 5 -1.86 30.51 -13.41
C ASN A 5 -3.07 29.81 -12.81
N THR A 6 -4.21 30.48 -12.65
CA THR A 6 -5.45 29.89 -12.10
C THR A 6 -5.85 28.62 -12.84
N ARG A 7 -5.48 28.49 -14.13
CA ARG A 7 -5.67 27.29 -14.93
C ARG A 7 -4.87 26.08 -14.42
N ASP A 8 -3.66 26.29 -13.90
CA ASP A 8 -2.80 25.22 -13.35
C ASP A 8 -3.35 24.68 -12.02
N LEU A 9 -3.94 25.56 -11.20
CA LEU A 9 -4.64 25.19 -9.96
C LEU A 9 -5.91 24.36 -10.25
N LEU A 10 -6.73 24.78 -11.23
CA LEU A 10 -7.94 24.06 -11.62
C LEU A 10 -7.65 22.69 -12.25
N VAL A 11 -6.60 22.58 -13.07
CA VAL A 11 -6.17 21.29 -13.66
C VAL A 11 -5.71 20.31 -12.58
N HIS A 12 -5.02 20.80 -11.55
CA HIS A 12 -4.65 19.97 -10.40
C HIS A 12 -5.87 19.47 -9.62
N ASP A 13 -6.87 20.33 -9.40
CA ASP A 13 -8.09 19.98 -8.69
C ASP A 13 -8.92 18.93 -9.45
N ASP A 14 -9.02 19.04 -10.78
CA ASP A 14 -9.74 18.07 -11.62
C ASP A 14 -9.08 16.69 -11.60
N ILE A 15 -7.75 16.63 -11.67
CA ILE A 15 -6.98 15.37 -11.56
C ILE A 15 -7.21 14.73 -10.19
N ILE A 16 -7.14 15.52 -9.11
CA ILE A 16 -7.37 15.03 -7.75
C ILE A 16 -8.82 14.53 -7.59
N ALA A 17 -9.80 15.24 -8.16
CA ALA A 17 -11.19 14.82 -8.14
C ALA A 17 -11.38 13.47 -8.86
N LYS A 18 -10.76 13.28 -10.03
CA LYS A 18 -10.78 12.00 -10.75
C LYS A 18 -10.07 10.88 -10.01
N ALA A 19 -8.95 11.17 -9.35
CA ALA A 19 -8.26 10.19 -8.50
C ALA A 19 -9.12 9.76 -7.31
N LYS A 20 -9.86 10.68 -6.69
CA LYS A 20 -10.81 10.35 -5.61
C LYS A 20 -11.98 9.49 -6.12
N GLN A 21 -12.55 9.80 -7.28
CA GLN A 21 -13.58 8.98 -7.91
C GLN A 21 -13.06 7.56 -8.21
N LEU A 22 -11.81 7.44 -8.68
CA LEU A 22 -11.18 6.14 -8.89
C LEU A 22 -10.99 5.37 -7.57
N ALA A 23 -10.56 6.05 -6.51
CA ALA A 23 -10.43 5.45 -5.18
C ALA A 23 -11.79 4.96 -4.64
N GLU A 24 -12.88 5.72 -4.85
CA GLU A 24 -14.22 5.29 -4.47
C GLU A 24 -14.66 4.02 -5.22
N MET A 25 -14.39 3.94 -6.52
CA MET A 25 -14.67 2.73 -7.31
C MET A 25 -13.84 1.54 -6.83
N ILE A 26 -12.56 1.75 -6.52
CA ILE A 26 -11.67 0.74 -5.97
C ILE A 26 -12.21 0.22 -4.63
N CYS A 27 -12.71 1.09 -3.76
CA CYS A 27 -13.31 0.68 -2.49
C CYS A 27 -14.54 -0.23 -2.61
N MET A 28 -15.19 -0.24 -3.78
CA MET A 28 -16.34 -1.09 -4.08
C MET A 28 -15.98 -2.42 -4.74
N THR A 29 -14.70 -2.69 -5.00
CA THR A 29 -14.23 -3.95 -5.59
C THR A 29 -14.34 -5.11 -4.61
N ASP A 30 -14.46 -6.33 -5.14
CA ASP A 30 -14.58 -7.54 -4.34
C ASP A 30 -13.32 -7.77 -3.49
N GLU A 31 -12.14 -7.44 -4.02
CA GLU A 31 -10.84 -7.51 -3.34
C GLU A 31 -10.83 -6.65 -2.08
N VAL A 32 -11.29 -5.39 -2.18
CA VAL A 32 -11.35 -4.48 -1.02
C VAL A 32 -12.44 -4.89 -0.04
N ILE A 33 -13.59 -5.34 -0.53
CA ILE A 33 -14.67 -5.86 0.34
C ILE A 33 -14.20 -7.10 1.10
N HIS A 34 -13.47 -8.00 0.45
CA HIS A 34 -12.90 -9.19 1.07
C HIS A 34 -11.85 -8.82 2.12
N TYR A 35 -10.93 -7.92 1.78
CA TYR A 35 -9.95 -7.36 2.73
C TYR A 35 -10.63 -6.77 3.98
N GLN A 36 -11.65 -5.92 3.81
CA GLN A 36 -12.37 -5.31 4.94
C GLN A 36 -13.09 -6.35 5.82
N LYS A 37 -13.57 -7.46 5.23
CA LYS A 37 -14.19 -8.55 5.99
C LYS A 37 -13.14 -9.32 6.79
N ALA A 38 -12.05 -9.73 6.15
CA ALA A 38 -10.95 -10.41 6.80
C ALA A 38 -10.35 -9.57 7.94
N GLU A 39 -10.15 -8.26 7.71
CA GLU A 39 -9.69 -7.30 8.71
C GLU A 39 -10.59 -7.29 9.95
N LYS A 40 -11.91 -7.16 9.77
CA LYS A 40 -12.88 -7.13 10.87
C LYS A 40 -12.90 -8.43 11.66
N LEU A 41 -12.70 -9.57 11.00
CA LEU A 41 -12.61 -10.86 11.66
C LEU A 41 -11.33 -10.96 12.49
N VAL A 42 -10.17 -10.58 11.92
CA VAL A 42 -8.88 -10.56 12.62
C VAL A 42 -8.92 -9.64 13.84
N GLN A 43 -9.52 -8.46 13.72
CA GLN A 43 -9.67 -7.49 14.82
C GLN A 43 -10.49 -8.05 15.99
N LYS A 44 -11.46 -8.92 15.72
CA LYS A 44 -12.33 -9.53 16.74
C LYS A 44 -11.80 -10.87 17.27
N HIS A 45 -10.76 -11.43 16.66
CA HIS A 45 -10.25 -12.73 17.03
C HIS A 45 -9.36 -12.66 18.27
N GLU A 46 -9.83 -13.18 19.40
CA GLU A 46 -9.18 -13.06 20.72
C GLU A 46 -7.71 -13.52 20.69
N ARG A 47 -7.44 -14.74 20.21
CA ARG A 47 -6.06 -15.27 20.16
C ARG A 47 -5.10 -14.40 19.34
N VAL A 48 -5.56 -13.85 18.21
CA VAL A 48 -4.73 -12.97 17.38
C VAL A 48 -4.39 -11.69 18.15
N GLN A 49 -5.37 -11.10 18.83
CA GLN A 49 -5.14 -9.90 19.65
C GLN A 49 -4.19 -10.18 20.83
N GLU A 50 -4.30 -11.35 21.47
CA GLU A 50 -3.37 -11.77 22.53
C GLU A 50 -1.93 -11.93 22.03
N LEU A 51 -1.74 -12.56 20.87
CA LEU A 51 -0.42 -12.73 20.24
C LEU A 51 0.17 -11.38 19.87
N ILE A 52 -0.60 -10.50 19.23
CA ILE A 52 -0.17 -9.14 18.87
C ILE A 52 0.22 -8.34 20.13
N SER A 53 -0.58 -8.41 21.19
CA SER A 53 -0.30 -7.73 22.46
C SER A 53 1.00 -8.25 23.09
N SER A 54 1.20 -9.57 23.09
CA SER A 54 2.40 -10.22 23.59
C SER A 54 3.65 -9.80 22.80
N MET A 55 3.59 -9.80 21.47
CA MET A 55 4.67 -9.32 20.61
C MET A 55 5.00 -7.86 20.86
N LYS A 56 4.00 -6.97 20.96
CA LYS A 56 4.22 -5.55 21.28
C LYS A 56 4.89 -5.34 22.64
N LYS A 57 4.57 -6.17 23.63
CA LYS A 57 5.24 -6.14 24.93
C LYS A 57 6.71 -6.54 24.80
N LYS A 58 7.00 -7.63 24.10
CA LYS A 58 8.37 -8.08 23.84
C LYS A 58 9.20 -7.07 23.03
N GLN A 59 8.62 -6.43 22.02
CA GLN A 59 9.28 -5.35 21.27
C GLN A 59 9.68 -4.17 22.17
N LYS A 60 8.85 -3.82 23.17
CA LYS A 60 9.22 -2.80 24.18
C LYS A 60 10.35 -3.28 25.09
N GLU A 61 10.37 -4.56 25.44
CA GLU A 61 11.45 -5.16 26.22
C GLU A 61 12.77 -5.13 25.43
N ILE A 62 12.75 -5.41 24.13
CA ILE A 62 13.93 -5.24 23.24
C ILE A 62 14.47 -3.82 23.35
N VAL A 63 13.64 -2.80 23.10
CA VAL A 63 14.07 -1.40 23.17
C VAL A 63 14.66 -1.05 24.55
N ALA A 64 14.13 -1.62 25.63
CA ALA A 64 14.68 -1.44 26.97
C ALA A 64 16.05 -2.12 27.13
N PHE A 65 16.22 -3.37 26.68
CA PHE A 65 17.48 -4.11 26.81
C PHE A 65 18.58 -3.63 25.87
N GLU A 66 18.22 -3.09 24.69
CA GLU A 66 19.13 -2.35 23.82
C GLU A 66 19.73 -1.14 24.55
N SER A 67 18.92 -0.40 25.31
CA SER A 67 19.40 0.74 26.11
C SER A 67 20.40 0.34 27.21
N PHE A 68 20.32 -0.90 27.69
CA PHE A 68 21.26 -1.49 28.64
C PHE A 68 22.44 -2.21 27.98
N GLN A 69 22.56 -2.16 26.65
CA GLN A 69 23.57 -2.87 25.85
C GLN A 69 23.61 -4.38 26.12
N ASN A 70 22.47 -4.97 26.48
CA ASN A 70 22.36 -6.38 26.81
C ASN A 70 21.89 -7.20 25.60
N GLN A 71 22.81 -7.39 24.65
CA GLN A 71 22.51 -8.08 23.38
C GLN A 71 22.00 -9.51 23.59
N ALA A 72 22.56 -10.25 24.55
CA ALA A 72 22.14 -11.62 24.82
C ALA A 72 20.66 -11.73 25.22
N MET A 73 20.13 -10.72 25.91
CA MET A 73 18.70 -10.67 26.24
C MET A 73 17.85 -10.22 25.05
N VAL A 74 18.36 -9.29 24.23
CA VAL A 74 17.71 -8.87 22.98
C VAL A 74 17.50 -10.09 22.07
N ASP A 75 18.57 -10.83 21.76
CA ASP A 75 18.53 -12.01 20.88
C ASP A 75 17.54 -13.06 21.39
N LYS A 76 17.47 -13.24 22.71
CA LYS A 76 16.52 -14.17 23.33
C LYS A 76 15.07 -13.72 23.12
N ILE A 77 14.78 -12.43 23.32
CA ILE A 77 13.43 -11.89 23.15
C ILE A 77 13.03 -11.90 21.67
N GLU A 78 13.96 -11.67 20.74
CA GLU A 78 13.73 -11.82 19.30
C GLU A 78 13.28 -13.24 18.95
N GLN A 79 13.96 -14.27 19.48
CA GLN A 79 13.51 -15.67 19.29
C GLN A 79 12.09 -15.90 19.83
N GLU A 80 11.76 -15.35 20.99
CA GLU A 80 10.41 -15.45 21.55
C GLU A 80 9.36 -14.68 20.72
N ILE A 81 9.75 -13.60 20.03
CA ILE A 81 8.87 -12.91 19.06
C ILE A 81 8.69 -13.79 17.82
N ASP A 82 9.74 -14.40 17.31
CA ASP A 82 9.68 -15.28 16.14
C ASP A 82 8.73 -16.46 16.37
N GLU A 83 8.76 -17.07 17.56
CA GLU A 83 7.82 -18.13 17.94
C GLU A 83 6.36 -17.64 17.94
N LEU A 84 6.10 -16.45 18.51
CA LEU A 84 4.75 -15.85 18.51
C LEU A 84 4.29 -15.47 17.11
N GLN A 85 5.21 -14.99 16.27
CA GLN A 85 4.94 -14.62 14.88
C GLN A 85 4.61 -15.88 14.06
N GLN A 86 5.36 -16.96 14.23
CA GLN A 86 5.03 -18.25 13.62
C GLN A 86 3.67 -18.77 14.07
N GLU A 87 3.33 -18.64 15.35
CA GLU A 87 1.99 -19.02 15.81
C GLU A 87 0.90 -18.16 15.14
N LEU A 88 1.12 -16.84 15.06
CA LEU A 88 0.19 -15.90 14.44
C LEU A 88 -0.03 -16.23 12.95
N ASP A 89 1.05 -16.47 12.21
CA ASP A 89 1.02 -16.76 10.77
C ASP A 89 0.38 -18.11 10.46
N ASN A 90 0.35 -19.05 11.41
CA ASN A 90 -0.34 -20.33 11.24
C ASN A 90 -1.86 -20.25 11.46
N ILE A 91 -2.39 -19.11 11.93
CA ILE A 91 -3.83 -18.93 12.11
C ILE A 91 -4.48 -18.74 10.72
N PRO A 92 -5.43 -19.60 10.29
CA PRO A 92 -6.01 -19.52 8.95
C PRO A 92 -6.59 -18.16 8.60
N LEU A 93 -7.18 -17.49 9.58
CA LEU A 93 -7.75 -16.16 9.42
C LEU A 93 -6.70 -15.07 9.16
N VAL A 94 -5.51 -15.21 9.74
CA VAL A 94 -4.38 -14.29 9.50
C VAL A 94 -3.84 -14.49 8.09
N LEU A 95 -3.73 -15.74 7.63
CA LEU A 95 -3.35 -16.05 6.25
C LEU A 95 -4.33 -15.45 5.24
N GLU A 96 -5.63 -15.59 5.47
CA GLU A 96 -6.68 -14.97 4.62
C GLU A 96 -6.55 -13.44 4.60
N PHE A 97 -6.28 -12.83 5.76
CA PHE A 97 -6.05 -11.39 5.84
C PHE A 97 -4.76 -10.94 5.12
N GLN A 98 -3.67 -11.70 5.21
CA GLN A 98 -2.42 -11.42 4.48
C GLN A 98 -2.59 -11.59 2.96
N GLN A 99 -3.34 -12.61 2.53
CA GLN A 99 -3.66 -12.81 1.12
C GLN A 99 -4.49 -11.64 0.58
N SER A 100 -5.56 -11.26 1.28
CA SER A 100 -6.40 -10.13 0.86
C SER A 100 -5.65 -8.79 0.81
N GLN A 101 -4.66 -8.57 1.69
CA GLN A 101 -3.75 -7.42 1.60
C GLN A 101 -2.93 -7.44 0.31
N THR A 102 -2.38 -8.62 -0.04
CA THR A 102 -1.58 -8.81 -1.25
C THR A 102 -2.43 -8.56 -2.50
N ASP A 103 -3.67 -9.06 -2.52
CA ASP A 103 -4.61 -8.90 -3.63
C ASP A 103 -4.96 -7.41 -3.85
N VAL A 104 -5.29 -6.69 -2.77
CA VAL A 104 -5.55 -5.24 -2.84
C VAL A 104 -4.32 -4.48 -3.36
N ASN A 105 -3.12 -4.80 -2.85
CA ASN A 105 -1.89 -4.15 -3.32
C ASN A 105 -1.61 -4.45 -4.81
N TYR A 106 -1.81 -5.69 -5.25
CA TYR A 106 -1.65 -6.06 -6.65
C TYR A 106 -2.61 -5.27 -7.55
N MET A 107 -3.88 -5.15 -7.17
CA MET A 107 -4.86 -4.35 -7.89
C MET A 107 -4.44 -2.88 -7.97
N LEU A 108 -3.98 -2.28 -6.87
CA LEU A 108 -3.48 -0.89 -6.87
C LEU A 108 -2.28 -0.71 -7.81
N GLN A 109 -1.35 -1.67 -7.82
CA GLN A 109 -0.19 -1.66 -8.72
C GLN A 109 -0.59 -1.81 -10.19
N LEU A 110 -1.62 -2.61 -10.49
CA LEU A 110 -2.17 -2.75 -11.83
C LEU A 110 -2.77 -1.43 -12.33
N VAL A 111 -3.61 -0.79 -11.51
CA VAL A 111 -4.20 0.53 -11.83
C VAL A 111 -3.11 1.56 -12.09
N MET A 112 -2.10 1.62 -11.22
CA MET A 112 -0.98 2.55 -11.39
C MET A 112 -0.18 2.27 -12.66
N SER A 113 -0.02 1.00 -13.03
CA SER A 113 0.66 0.61 -14.27
C SER A 113 -0.11 1.08 -15.50
N VAL A 114 -1.43 0.89 -15.53
CA VAL A 114 -2.28 1.40 -16.62
C VAL A 114 -2.17 2.92 -16.75
N ILE A 115 -2.20 3.66 -15.64
CA ILE A 115 -2.03 5.12 -15.65
C ILE A 115 -0.67 5.51 -16.22
N ARG A 116 0.41 4.91 -15.70
CA ARG A 116 1.78 5.19 -16.14
C ARG A 116 1.95 4.90 -17.63
N ASP A 117 1.49 3.74 -18.09
CA ASP A 117 1.67 3.29 -19.48
C ASP A 117 0.84 4.17 -20.45
N THR A 118 -0.38 4.58 -20.04
CA THR A 118 -1.22 5.52 -20.82
C THR A 118 -0.55 6.90 -20.93
N VAL A 119 0.04 7.40 -19.84
CA VAL A 119 0.76 8.69 -19.86
C VAL A 119 1.98 8.61 -20.77
N ALA A 120 2.76 7.52 -20.69
CA ALA A 120 3.92 7.31 -21.55
C ALA A 120 3.52 7.29 -23.04
N GLU A 121 2.48 6.53 -23.40
CA GLU A 121 1.98 6.47 -24.78
C GLU A 121 1.56 7.85 -25.31
N LYS A 122 0.87 8.66 -24.50
CA LYS A 122 0.44 10.00 -24.91
C LYS A 122 1.60 10.95 -25.12
N ILE A 123 2.63 10.89 -24.28
CA ILE A 123 3.85 11.70 -24.44
C ILE A 123 4.60 11.27 -25.70
N ASP A 124 4.74 9.95 -25.94
CA ASP A 124 5.44 9.43 -27.12
C ASP A 124 4.72 9.79 -28.43
N VAL A 125 3.39 9.73 -28.44
CA VAL A 125 2.57 10.16 -29.59
C VAL A 125 2.71 11.66 -29.82
N GLU A 126 2.70 12.49 -28.78
CA GLU A 126 2.91 13.93 -28.91
C GLU A 126 4.30 14.27 -29.45
N ALA A 127 5.35 13.58 -28.98
CA ALA A 127 6.71 13.71 -29.52
C ALA A 127 6.78 13.34 -31.01
N ALA A 128 6.15 12.23 -31.42
CA ALA A 128 6.10 11.82 -32.83
C ALA A 128 5.35 12.82 -33.73
N THR A 129 4.35 13.55 -33.20
CA THR A 129 3.65 14.59 -33.97
C THR A 129 4.44 15.89 -34.13
N LEU A 130 5.37 16.19 -33.22
CA LEU A 130 6.25 17.37 -33.31
C LEU A 130 7.38 17.18 -34.33
N ASP A 131 7.79 15.94 -34.58
CA ASP A 131 8.84 15.57 -35.54
C ASP A 131 8.31 15.24 -36.95
N ALA A 132 7.00 15.32 -37.20
CA ALA A 132 6.45 15.20 -38.54
C ALA A 132 6.84 16.45 -39.37
N PRO A 133 7.59 16.32 -40.48
CA PRO A 133 7.98 17.48 -41.26
C PRO A 133 6.72 18.17 -41.80
N GLN A 134 6.56 19.45 -41.45
CA GLN A 134 5.68 20.37 -42.18
C GLN A 134 6.24 20.53 -43.59
N THR A 135 5.98 19.58 -44.48
CA THR A 135 6.14 19.72 -45.93
C THR A 135 5.59 18.48 -46.61
N CYS A 136 4.35 18.58 -47.11
CA CYS A 136 3.90 17.83 -48.27
C CYS A 136 2.95 18.71 -49.09
N SER A 137 3.52 19.32 -50.14
CA SER A 137 2.95 19.90 -51.39
C SER A 137 1.81 20.93 -51.28
N ASP A 138 1.72 21.96 -52.11
CA ASP A 138 2.39 22.40 -53.36
C ASP A 138 2.13 23.92 -53.47
#